data_AF-A0A4R2BRT5-F1
#
_entry.id   AF-A0A4R2BRT5-F1
#
_cell.length_a   1.000
_cell.length_b   1.000
_cell.length_c   1.000
_cell.angle_alpha   90.00
_cell.angle_beta   90.00
_cell.angle_gamma   90.00
#
_symmetry.space_group_name_H-M   'P 1'
#
loop_
_entity.id
_entity.type
_entity.pdbx_description
1 polymer ?
#
loop_
_entity_poly.entity_id
_entity_poly.type
_entity_poly.pdbx_seq_one_letter_code
_entity_poly.pdbx_strand_id
1 'polypeptide(L)' 'MPNEPDPIAPAGMSSSKLLDVCDQLREAEDFCRAIFMAAAGLHDKENTAVFQSLAEVAKEKIRGAITDLRQL' A
#
# COMPACT_ATOMS: atom_id res chain seq x y z
N MET A 1 45.87 -5.03 -11.59
CA MET A 1 44.75 -5.27 -10.65
C MET A 1 43.46 -5.17 -11.44
N PRO A 2 42.52 -6.12 -11.35
CA PRO A 2 41.20 -5.84 -11.90
C PRO A 2 40.05 -6.17 -10.94
N ASN A 3 38.98 -5.41 -11.18
CA ASN A 3 37.61 -5.53 -10.69
C ASN A 3 37.32 -4.85 -9.35
N GLU A 4 37.15 -3.53 -9.41
CA GLU A 4 36.08 -2.92 -8.62
C GLU A 4 34.74 -3.52 -9.12
N PRO A 5 33.93 -4.12 -8.24
CA PRO A 5 32.60 -4.57 -8.64
C PRO A 5 31.71 -3.35 -8.91
N ASP A 6 31.04 -3.37 -10.07
CA ASP A 6 30.04 -2.39 -10.46
C ASP A 6 29.07 -2.09 -9.31
N PRO A 7 28.63 -0.81 -9.15
CA PRO A 7 27.61 -0.48 -8.18
C PRO A 7 26.35 -1.27 -8.52
N ILE A 8 25.88 -2.06 -7.57
CA ILE A 8 24.62 -2.81 -7.64
C ILE A 8 23.52 -1.82 -8.03
N ALA A 9 23.17 -1.79 -9.31
CA ALA A 9 21.95 -1.15 -9.77
C ALA A 9 20.81 -1.82 -8.99
N PRO A 10 19.88 -1.06 -8.37
CA PRO A 10 18.71 -1.68 -7.77
C PRO A 10 18.00 -2.43 -8.89
N ALA A 11 18.04 -3.76 -8.80
CA ALA A 11 17.58 -4.64 -9.84
C ALA A 11 16.15 -4.25 -10.23
N GLY A 12 15.99 -3.85 -11.50
CA GLY A 12 14.72 -3.44 -12.06
C GLY A 12 13.63 -4.44 -11.68
N MET A 13 12.63 -3.96 -10.97
CA MET A 13 11.53 -4.79 -10.52
C MET A 13 10.80 -5.29 -11.76
N SER A 14 10.81 -6.59 -12.01
CA SER A 14 10.13 -7.18 -13.17
C SER A 14 8.65 -6.77 -13.16
N SER A 15 8.09 -6.40 -14.31
CA SER A 15 6.69 -5.93 -14.44
C SER A 15 5.65 -6.83 -13.74
N SER A 16 5.85 -8.15 -13.71
CA SER A 16 5.01 -9.10 -12.96
C SER A 16 5.00 -8.82 -11.45
N LYS A 17 6.16 -8.61 -10.83
CA LYS A 17 6.25 -8.28 -9.40
C LYS A 17 5.62 -6.93 -9.08
N LEU A 18 5.66 -6.01 -10.02
CA LEU A 18 5.06 -4.68 -9.88
C LEU A 18 3.52 -4.76 -9.92
N LEU A 19 2.97 -5.64 -10.77
CA LEU A 19 1.56 -6.00 -10.78
C LEU A 19 1.13 -6.67 -9.47
N ASP A 20 1.89 -7.67 -9.00
CA ASP A 20 1.59 -8.36 -7.73
C ASP A 20 1.55 -7.39 -6.54
N VAL A 21 2.52 -6.46 -6.47
CA VAL A 21 2.54 -5.41 -5.43
C VAL A 21 1.33 -4.48 -5.57
N CYS A 22 0.93 -4.11 -6.78
CA CYS A 22 -0.27 -3.29 -6.99
C CYS A 22 -1.55 -4.02 -6.57
N ASP A 23 -1.65 -5.33 -6.82
CA ASP A 23 -2.79 -6.13 -6.41
C ASP A 23 -2.86 -6.29 -4.89
N GLN A 24 -1.73 -6.55 -4.22
CA GLN A 24 -1.64 -6.57 -2.75
C GLN A 24 -2.03 -5.22 -2.12
N LEU A 25 -1.59 -4.13 -2.75
CA LEU A 25 -1.92 -2.77 -2.31
C LEU A 25 -3.42 -2.47 -2.45
N ARG A 26 -4.07 -2.96 -3.51
CA ARG A 26 -5.54 -2.89 -3.66
C ARG A 26 -6.27 -3.72 -2.61
N GLU A 27 -5.79 -4.93 -2.37
CA GLU A 27 -6.37 -5.82 -1.37
C GLU A 27 -6.31 -5.20 0.05
N ALA A 28 -5.21 -4.51 0.37
CA ALA A 28 -5.08 -3.76 1.60
C ALA A 28 -6.06 -2.58 1.70
N GLU A 29 -6.33 -1.86 0.60
CA GLU A 29 -7.35 -0.80 0.55
C GLU A 29 -8.75 -1.35 0.86
N ASP A 30 -9.12 -2.46 0.23
CA ASP A 30 -10.41 -3.12 0.44
C ASP A 30 -10.55 -3.66 1.88
N PHE A 31 -9.48 -4.19 2.45
CA PHE A 31 -9.44 -4.64 3.84
C PHE A 31 -9.66 -3.47 4.82
N CYS A 32 -8.99 -2.34 4.63
CA CYS A 32 -9.21 -1.15 5.46
C CYS A 32 -10.66 -0.67 5.38
N ARG A 33 -11.27 -0.72 4.19
CA ARG A 33 -12.68 -0.35 4.00
C ARG A 33 -13.62 -1.32 4.72
N ALA A 34 -13.33 -2.62 4.68
CA ALA A 34 -14.10 -3.64 5.39
C ALA A 34 -14.05 -3.46 6.92
N ILE A 35 -12.87 -3.16 7.49
CA ILE A 35 -12.73 -2.84 8.92
C ILE A 35 -13.58 -1.62 9.28
N PHE A 36 -13.54 -0.55 8.48
CA PHE A 36 -14.35 0.63 8.73
C PHE A 36 -15.86 0.31 8.70
N MET A 37 -16.34 -0.45 7.71
CA MET A 37 -17.74 -0.86 7.64
C MET A 37 -18.15 -1.74 8.83
N ALA A 38 -17.27 -2.63 9.28
CA ALA A 38 -17.50 -3.45 10.47
C ALA A 38 -17.56 -2.60 11.74
N ALA A 39 -16.65 -1.63 11.90
CA ALA A 39 -16.64 -0.70 13.03
C ALA A 39 -17.90 0.17 13.08
N ALA A 40 -18.34 0.70 11.93
CA ALA A 40 -19.58 1.46 11.82
C ALA A 40 -20.82 0.63 12.22
N GLY A 41 -20.81 -0.68 11.98
CA GLY A 41 -21.86 -1.60 12.40
C GLY A 41 -21.94 -1.86 13.90
N LEU A 42 -20.89 -1.55 14.67
CA LEU A 42 -20.83 -1.75 16.13
C LEU A 42 -21.50 -0.62 16.93
N HIS A 43 -22.05 0.41 16.26
CA HIS A 43 -22.69 1.59 16.85
C HIS A 43 -21.82 2.40 17.85
N ASP A 44 -20.52 2.10 17.91
CA ASP A 44 -19.54 2.83 18.69
C ASP A 44 -18.94 3.96 17.84
N LYS A 45 -19.48 5.16 18.03
CA LYS A 45 -19.12 6.35 17.23
C LYS A 45 -17.66 6.78 17.43
N GLU A 46 -17.11 6.56 18.62
CA GLU A 46 -15.76 7.02 18.96
C GLU A 46 -14.72 6.12 18.29
N ASN A 47 -14.89 4.80 18.40
CA ASN A 47 -14.05 3.84 17.71
C ASN A 47 -14.22 3.90 16.18
N THR A 48 -15.44 4.10 15.68
CA THR A 48 -15.68 4.25 14.23
C THR A 48 -14.89 5.41 13.63
N ALA A 49 -14.83 6.56 14.31
CA ALA A 49 -14.09 7.73 13.83
C ALA A 49 -12.56 7.47 13.78
N VAL A 50 -12.02 6.77 14.78
CA VAL A 50 -10.60 6.38 14.82
C VAL A 50 -10.27 5.41 13.68
N PHE A 51 -11.09 4.37 13.49
CA PHE A 51 -10.89 3.42 12.39
C PHE A 51 -11.05 4.08 11.01
N GLN A 52 -11.95 5.06 10.87
CA GLN A 52 -12.09 5.83 9.65
C GLN A 52 -10.83 6.63 9.33
N SER A 53 -10.30 7.37 10.32
CA SER A 53 -9.09 8.16 10.15
C SER A 53 -7.89 7.28 9.78
N LEU A 54 -7.73 6.13 10.42
CA LEU A 54 -6.67 5.17 10.10
C LEU A 54 -6.82 4.58 8.70
N ALA A 55 -8.05 4.25 8.27
CA ALA A 55 -8.32 3.71 6.95
C ALA A 55 -8.00 4.74 5.84
N GLU A 56 -8.35 6.01 6.02
CA GLU A 56 -8.02 7.08 5.07
C GLU A 56 -6.50 7.29 4.96
N VAL A 57 -5.78 7.34 6.09
CA VAL A 57 -4.32 7.47 6.08
C VAL A 57 -3.65 6.28 5.38
N ALA A 58 -4.14 5.06 5.61
CA ALA A 58 -3.63 3.87 4.93
C ALA A 58 -3.88 3.95 3.42
N LYS A 59 -5.08 4.36 3.01
CA LYS A 59 -5.47 4.51 1.61
C LYS A 59 -4.65 5.56 0.86
N GLU A 60 -4.35 6.70 1.50
CA GLU A 60 -3.48 7.72 0.92
C GLU A 60 -2.05 7.19 0.69
N LYS A 61 -1.48 6.49 1.67
CA LYS A 61 -0.15 5.90 1.55
C LYS A 61 -0.09 4.84 0.45
N ILE A 62 -1.11 4.00 0.36
CA ILE A 62 -1.26 2.98 -0.69
C ILE A 62 -1.32 3.64 -2.06
N ARG A 63 -2.13 4.70 -2.22
CA ARG A 63 -2.21 5.46 -3.48
C ARG A 63 -0.90 6.13 -3.86
N GLY A 64 -0.18 6.68 -2.88
CA GLY A 64 1.16 7.24 -3.07
C GLY A 64 2.10 6.16 -3.62
N ALA A 65 2.19 5.02 -2.95
CA ALA A 65 3.02 3.89 -3.38
C ALA A 65 2.67 3.39 -4.79
N ILE A 66 1.38 3.24 -5.13
CA ILE A 66 0.96 2.86 -6.50
C ILE A 66 1.38 3.91 -7.53
N THR A 67 1.29 5.19 -7.18
CA THR A 67 1.66 6.30 -8.09
C THR A 67 3.17 6.32 -8.33
N ASP A 68 3.96 6.19 -7.28
CA ASP A 68 5.44 6.13 -7.36
C ASP A 68 5.88 4.91 -8.18
N LEU A 69 5.23 3.75 -7.98
CA LEU A 69 5.49 2.54 -8.75
C LEU A 69 5.13 2.64 -10.23
N ARG A 70 4.16 3.49 -10.60
CA ARG A 70 3.80 3.74 -12.01
C ARG A 70 4.71 4.74 -12.72
N GLN A 71 5.49 5.52 -11.97
CA GLN A 71 6.41 6.51 -12.50
C GLN A 71 7.87 6.00 -12.62
N LEU A 72 8.14 4.81 -12.08
CA LEU A 72 9.37 4.03 -12.28
C LEU A 72 9.37 3.32 -13.65
#